data_AF-A0AAE0V5G5-F1
#
_entry.id   AF-A0AAE0V5G5-F1
#
_cell.length_a   1.000
_cell.length_b   1.000
_cell.length_c   1.000
_cell.angle_alpha   90.00
_cell.angle_beta   90.00
_cell.angle_gamma   90.00
#
_symmetry.space_group_name_H-M   'P 1'
#
loop_
_entity.id
_entity.type
_entity.pdbx_description
1 polymer ?
#
loop_
_entity_poly.entity_id
_entity_poly.type
_entity_poly.pdbx_seq_one_letter_code
_entity_poly.pdbx_strand_id
1 'polypeptide(L)'
;MCWSFPNGSVECLTFLETLRGVLEGAPTGDSIVLLGDFNARVGNDSDTWRGVIGRNGPPDLNSSGVLLLDFCASHSLSITNTMFKHKGAHQYTWYQDTLGRRSMINLVVMSSDLRPHVLDTRVKRGAELSTDHHLVTSFYKEKLETSAQDPRKLHNIFSSLLNPPAPPSPSSLTAEDFASFYTEKIERICQTFTSLPTSPTSHNQHSATPSLTQLSTVAAEEVLQITRSCNPTTCPLDPIPSAMLQTISPDLLPFITTVINGSLTSGHVPTAFKKARVIPILKKPALDPSDISNYRPVSLLSFLSKILERVVYNQLSDYLMQNNLHDPNQSGFKAAHSTETALLAVTEKLHAARSAKLSSVLILLDLSAAFDTVNHKTLLSTLRSLGICGTAWEWFDSYLDGRSYQVTWKGLTSAPRRLSTGVPQGSVLGPLLFSLYTHSLGKVISSHGFSYHCYADDTQLIFSFPPSDTTTSARISTCLADISSWMTAHQLKLNPSKTELLIIPGDPSPAQDLAISLRNSMISPTATARNLGVTMDNKLSFSSHVTHVTRSCRFLLYNIRIEHQKNSAISIHTGYSAARIRFKTLMLAYKAKNGPVPSYLKALVTSRTAPRLLRSTSTARLVPPSLREK
;
A
#
# COMPACT_ATOMS: atom_id res chain seq x y z
N MET A 1 9.89 6.31 22.88
CA MET A 1 11.05 5.47 23.28
C MET A 1 10.99 5.24 24.79
N CYS A 2 11.46 4.08 25.30
CA CYS A 2 11.46 3.75 26.73
C CYS A 2 12.89 3.82 27.30
N TRP A 3 13.10 4.53 28.41
CA TRP A 3 14.42 4.78 28.99
C TRP A 3 14.46 4.65 30.52
N SER A 4 15.67 4.45 31.08
CA SER A 4 15.94 4.45 32.52
C SER A 4 17.07 5.44 32.82
N PHE A 5 16.84 6.41 33.70
CA PHE A 5 17.87 7.36 34.12
C PHE A 5 18.78 6.75 35.19
N PRO A 6 20.10 6.96 35.08
CA PRO A 6 21.06 6.52 36.09
C PRO A 6 21.01 7.35 37.38
N ASN A 7 21.52 6.77 38.47
CA ASN A 7 21.59 7.40 39.79
C ASN A 7 22.91 8.16 39.95
N GLY A 8 22.94 9.44 39.57
CA GLY A 8 24.12 10.31 39.76
C GLY A 8 24.16 11.46 38.75
N SER A 9 24.67 12.62 39.14
CA SER A 9 24.67 13.82 38.27
C SER A 9 25.54 13.65 37.02
N VAL A 10 26.69 12.97 37.13
CA VAL A 10 27.63 12.75 36.01
C VAL A 10 27.05 11.76 34.99
N GLU A 11 26.51 10.63 35.45
CA GLU A 11 25.90 9.63 34.55
C GLU A 11 24.63 10.15 33.88
N CYS A 12 23.87 11.01 34.58
CA CYS A 12 22.68 11.69 34.05
C CYS A 12 23.02 12.63 32.89
N LEU A 13 24.14 13.37 32.97
CA LEU A 13 24.61 14.22 31.88
C LEU A 13 24.96 13.40 30.63
N THR A 14 25.72 12.33 30.80
CA THR A 14 26.07 11.42 29.68
C THR A 14 24.82 10.80 29.04
N PHE A 15 23.83 10.43 29.86
CA PHE A 15 22.55 9.94 29.37
C PHE A 15 21.81 10.99 28.53
N LEU A 16 21.73 12.24 29.02
CA LEU A 16 21.04 13.33 28.33
C LEU A 16 21.74 13.74 27.02
N GLU A 17 23.07 13.65 26.96
CA GLU A 17 23.83 13.84 25.73
C GLU A 17 23.53 12.75 24.69
N THR A 18 23.44 11.50 25.14
CA THR A 18 23.05 10.38 24.27
C THR A 18 21.61 10.56 23.76
N LEU A 19 20.69 10.94 24.65
CA LEU A 19 19.30 11.19 24.30
C LEU A 19 19.17 12.36 23.32
N ARG A 20 19.97 13.43 23.48
CA ARG A 20 20.05 14.54 22.52
C ARG A 20 20.38 14.05 21.12
N GLY A 21 21.44 13.24 20.97
CA GLY A 21 21.83 12.68 19.66
C GLY A 21 20.72 11.83 19.03
N VAL A 22 19.94 11.13 19.85
CA VAL A 22 18.77 10.36 19.38
C VAL A 22 17.62 11.28 18.94
N LEU A 23 17.36 12.39 19.65
CA LEU A 23 16.35 13.37 19.26
C LEU A 23 16.73 14.10 17.97
N GLU A 24 18.00 14.46 17.81
CA GLU A 24 18.53 15.10 16.59
C GLU A 24 18.50 14.16 15.38
N GLY A 25 18.59 12.84 15.61
CA GLY A 25 18.42 11.82 14.59
C GLY A 25 16.96 11.50 14.23
N ALA A 26 15.97 12.05 14.94
CA ALA A 26 14.57 11.81 14.64
C ALA A 26 14.15 12.57 13.36
N PRO A 27 13.29 11.99 12.50
CA PRO A 27 12.84 12.65 11.27
C PRO A 27 12.18 14.01 11.55
N THR A 28 12.56 15.02 10.78
CA THR A 28 12.05 16.38 10.94
C THR A 28 10.53 16.42 10.69
N GLY A 29 9.76 16.89 11.68
CA GLY A 29 8.30 16.98 11.60
C GLY A 29 7.54 15.85 12.30
N ASP A 30 8.24 14.84 12.82
CA ASP A 30 7.62 13.82 13.67
C ASP A 30 7.41 14.33 15.10
N SER A 31 6.30 13.92 15.69
CA SER A 31 6.01 14.20 17.09
C SER A 31 6.79 13.28 18.03
N ILE A 32 7.33 13.80 19.13
CA ILE A 32 8.23 13.08 20.04
C ILE A 32 7.48 12.66 21.30
N VAL A 33 7.64 11.39 21.68
CA VAL A 33 7.17 10.86 22.98
C VAL A 33 8.29 10.06 23.65
N LEU A 34 8.69 10.52 24.83
CA LEU A 34 9.64 9.85 25.71
C LEU A 34 8.89 9.30 26.93
N LEU A 35 9.12 8.03 27.20
CA LEU A 35 8.56 7.29 28.32
C LEU A 35 9.73 6.70 29.09
N GLY A 36 9.60 6.58 30.40
CA GLY A 36 10.67 5.95 31.16
C GLY A 36 10.62 6.23 32.64
N ASP A 37 11.49 5.54 33.35
CA ASP A 37 11.84 5.87 34.72
C ASP A 37 13.00 6.87 34.70
N PHE A 38 12.70 8.13 35.01
CA PHE A 38 13.66 9.21 34.91
C PHE A 38 14.43 9.43 36.22
N ASN A 39 14.10 8.72 37.32
CA ASN A 39 14.68 8.98 38.65
C ASN A 39 14.71 10.49 39.02
N ALA A 40 13.82 11.26 38.40
CA ALA A 40 13.82 12.71 38.36
C ALA A 40 12.53 13.20 39.01
N ARG A 41 12.70 13.97 40.09
CA ARG A 41 11.62 14.66 40.78
C ARG A 41 11.67 16.10 40.30
N VAL A 42 10.64 16.52 39.60
CA VAL A 42 10.66 17.74 38.77
C VAL A 42 9.94 18.93 39.41
N GLY A 43 9.47 18.79 40.65
CA GLY A 43 8.74 19.82 41.36
C GLY A 43 7.42 20.21 40.68
N ASN A 44 6.90 21.37 41.09
CA ASN A 44 5.63 21.92 40.62
C ASN A 44 5.68 23.43 40.31
N ASP A 45 6.89 24.01 40.21
CA ASP A 45 7.11 25.41 39.88
C ASP A 45 6.94 25.65 38.37
N SER A 46 5.69 25.68 37.93
CA SER A 46 5.33 25.94 36.53
C SER A 46 5.55 27.39 36.10
N ASP A 47 5.79 28.31 37.05
CA ASP A 47 6.07 29.71 36.73
C ASP A 47 7.50 29.85 36.21
N THR A 48 8.47 29.22 36.87
CA THR A 48 9.85 29.12 36.41
C THR A 48 9.96 28.25 35.15
N TRP A 49 9.28 27.11 35.11
CA TRP A 49 9.37 26.12 34.02
C TRP A 49 8.16 26.14 33.08
N ARG A 50 7.79 27.32 32.62
CA ARG A 50 6.60 27.54 31.81
C ARG A 50 6.62 26.70 30.54
N GLY A 51 5.57 25.91 30.34
CA GLY A 51 5.41 25.04 29.16
C GLY A 51 6.10 23.69 29.28
N VAL A 52 6.98 23.49 30.26
CA VAL A 52 7.67 22.22 30.52
C VAL A 52 6.91 21.38 31.53
N ILE A 53 6.51 21.95 32.67
CA ILE A 53 5.69 21.28 33.70
C ILE A 53 4.42 22.05 34.01
N GLY A 54 3.45 21.36 34.63
CA GLY A 54 2.26 21.95 35.22
C GLY A 54 2.33 22.05 36.74
N ARG A 55 1.42 22.82 37.33
CA ARG A 55 1.32 23.08 38.78
C ARG A 55 0.81 21.91 39.63
N ASN A 56 0.45 20.78 39.02
CA ASN A 56 -0.20 19.66 39.70
C ASN A 56 0.79 18.53 40.10
N GLY A 57 2.09 18.73 39.87
CA GLY A 57 3.14 17.83 40.33
C GLY A 57 3.33 17.85 41.85
N PRO A 58 3.99 16.83 42.42
CA PRO A 58 4.58 16.90 43.76
C PRO A 58 5.62 18.04 43.86
N PRO A 59 5.82 18.68 45.02
CA PRO A 59 6.73 19.82 45.16
C PRO A 59 8.22 19.44 45.20
N ASP A 60 8.54 18.16 45.35
CA ASP A 60 9.90 17.65 45.42
C ASP A 60 10.66 17.84 44.10
N LEU A 61 11.84 18.46 44.20
CA LEU A 61 12.78 18.67 43.11
C LEU A 61 14.13 18.07 43.50
N ASN A 62 14.75 17.26 42.63
CA ASN A 62 16.12 16.76 42.81
C ASN A 62 17.04 17.23 41.67
N SER A 63 18.35 17.00 41.81
CA SER A 63 19.36 17.40 40.80
C SER A 63 19.08 16.81 39.41
N SER A 64 18.70 15.54 39.32
CA SER A 64 18.27 14.91 38.05
C SER A 64 17.02 15.57 37.47
N GLY A 65 16.10 16.03 38.34
CA GLY A 65 14.93 16.82 37.97
C GLY A 65 15.29 18.15 37.31
N VAL A 66 16.25 18.89 37.88
CA VAL A 66 16.74 20.15 37.28
C VAL A 66 17.33 19.90 35.89
N LEU A 67 18.19 18.88 35.75
CA LEU A 67 18.80 18.53 34.47
C LEU A 67 17.75 18.10 33.42
N LEU A 68 16.74 17.33 33.82
CA LEU A 68 15.65 16.95 32.93
C LEU A 68 14.79 18.14 32.52
N LEU A 69 14.55 19.08 33.44
CA LEU A 69 13.79 20.31 33.15
C LEU A 69 14.53 21.20 32.13
N ASP A 70 15.83 21.41 32.31
CA ASP A 70 16.69 22.13 31.33
C ASP A 70 16.71 21.44 29.97
N PHE A 71 16.82 20.11 29.96
CA PHE A 71 16.76 19.33 28.74
C PHE A 71 15.40 19.48 28.03
N CYS A 72 14.29 19.39 28.76
CA CYS A 72 12.97 19.53 28.16
C CYS A 72 12.73 20.95 27.64
N ALA A 73 13.17 21.98 28.37
CA ALA A 73 13.08 23.37 27.95
C ALA A 73 13.85 23.61 26.63
N SER A 74 15.08 23.12 26.53
CA SER A 74 15.93 23.28 25.34
C SER A 74 15.43 22.54 24.08
N HIS A 75 14.55 21.55 24.24
CA HIS A 75 14.00 20.75 23.12
C HIS A 75 12.49 20.92 22.92
N SER A 76 11.87 21.93 23.53
CA SER A 76 10.42 22.18 23.42
C SER A 76 9.55 20.98 23.81
N LEU A 77 9.94 20.32 24.91
CA LEU A 77 9.26 19.15 25.46
C LEU A 77 8.51 19.49 26.75
N SER A 78 7.44 18.74 27.02
CA SER A 78 6.56 18.91 28.17
C SER A 78 6.33 17.60 28.92
N ILE A 79 6.48 17.64 30.24
CA ILE A 79 6.20 16.52 31.15
C ILE A 79 4.71 16.54 31.49
N THR A 80 3.96 15.61 30.94
CA THR A 80 2.49 15.64 30.99
C THR A 80 1.91 15.19 32.33
N ASN A 81 2.66 14.43 33.13
CA ASN A 81 2.24 13.92 34.46
C ASN A 81 1.87 15.03 35.45
N THR A 82 2.42 16.23 35.29
CA THR A 82 2.22 17.38 36.20
C THR A 82 1.14 18.34 35.70
N MET A 83 0.57 18.09 34.51
CA MET A 83 -0.38 18.99 33.85
C MET A 83 -1.81 18.83 34.37
N PHE A 84 -2.15 17.68 34.95
CA PHE A 84 -3.50 17.32 35.36
C PHE A 84 -3.60 17.08 36.86
N LYS A 85 -4.72 17.49 37.47
CA LYS A 85 -4.94 17.35 38.90
C LYS A 85 -5.44 15.94 39.22
N HIS A 86 -4.68 15.22 40.06
CA HIS A 86 -5.02 13.86 40.50
C HIS A 86 -4.99 13.71 42.02
N LYS A 87 -5.69 12.69 42.52
CA LYS A 87 -5.49 12.20 43.90
C LYS A 87 -4.12 11.53 43.97
N GLY A 88 -3.44 11.58 45.12
CA GLY A 88 -2.09 11.00 45.28
C GLY A 88 -1.98 9.54 44.81
N ALA A 89 -3.04 8.77 45.01
CA ALA A 89 -3.28 7.43 44.49
C ALA A 89 -3.06 7.21 42.97
N HIS A 90 -3.14 8.28 42.18
CA HIS A 90 -2.99 8.30 40.72
C HIS A 90 -1.83 9.20 40.27
N GLN A 91 -1.04 9.71 41.21
CA GLN A 91 0.02 10.70 41.00
C GLN A 91 1.41 10.09 41.17
N TYR A 92 1.63 9.32 42.23
CA TYR A 92 2.94 8.73 42.52
C TYR A 92 3.14 7.44 41.75
N THR A 93 4.30 7.31 41.11
CA THR A 93 4.60 6.22 40.18
C THR A 93 5.49 5.15 40.79
N TRP A 94 6.08 5.42 41.94
CA TRP A 94 6.97 4.52 42.67
C TRP A 94 6.67 4.58 44.17
N TYR A 95 6.70 3.44 44.83
CA TYR A 95 6.42 3.27 46.26
C TYR A 95 7.42 2.32 46.90
N GLN A 96 7.97 2.72 48.05
CA GLN A 96 8.77 1.85 48.91
C GLN A 96 7.99 1.56 50.19
N ASP A 97 7.34 0.40 50.22
CA ASP A 97 6.41 0.02 51.29
C ASP A 97 7.07 -0.03 52.67
N THR A 98 8.34 -0.44 52.75
CA THR A 98 9.08 -0.55 54.01
C THR A 98 9.35 0.78 54.69
N LEU A 99 9.40 1.88 53.93
CA LEU A 99 9.70 3.23 54.45
C LEU A 99 8.57 4.23 54.21
N GLY A 100 7.43 3.80 53.64
CA GLY A 100 6.30 4.67 53.29
C GLY A 100 6.65 5.78 52.28
N ARG A 101 7.74 5.63 51.53
CA ARG A 101 8.22 6.64 50.57
C ARG A 101 7.50 6.49 49.24
N ARG A 102 7.23 7.61 48.58
CA ARG A 102 6.56 7.65 47.28
C ARG A 102 7.11 8.79 46.43
N SER A 103 7.28 8.55 45.14
CA SER A 103 7.84 9.53 44.20
C SER A 103 7.13 9.47 42.84
N MET A 104 7.08 10.60 42.13
CA MET A 104 6.72 10.65 40.72
C MET A 104 8.02 10.72 39.91
N ILE A 105 8.46 9.57 39.41
CA ILE A 105 9.74 9.44 38.67
C ILE A 105 9.55 8.76 37.31
N ASN A 106 8.42 8.09 37.08
CA ASN A 106 8.08 7.56 35.76
C ASN A 106 7.31 8.63 34.99
N LEU A 107 7.95 9.24 34.01
CA LEU A 107 7.43 10.44 33.34
C LEU A 107 7.08 10.15 31.88
N VAL A 108 6.04 10.85 31.41
CA VAL A 108 5.62 10.90 30.02
C VAL A 108 5.93 12.29 29.50
N VAL A 109 6.97 12.38 28.68
CA VAL A 109 7.45 13.62 28.09
C VAL A 109 7.05 13.66 26.62
N MET A 110 6.46 14.76 26.18
CA MET A 110 5.95 14.90 24.82
C MET A 110 6.39 16.21 24.18
N SER A 111 6.53 16.23 22.86
CA SER A 111 6.77 17.46 22.13
C SER A 111 5.60 18.43 22.21
N SER A 112 5.92 19.71 22.10
CA SER A 112 4.97 20.82 22.23
C SER A 112 3.79 20.78 21.24
N ASP A 113 3.91 20.11 20.09
CA ASP A 113 2.85 19.89 19.11
C ASP A 113 1.84 18.81 19.55
N LEU A 114 2.27 17.80 20.32
CA LEU A 114 1.37 16.79 20.89
C LEU A 114 0.66 17.28 22.13
N ARG A 115 1.32 18.13 22.92
CA ARG A 115 0.81 18.60 24.22
C ARG A 115 -0.65 19.08 24.21
N PRO A 116 -1.13 19.91 23.25
CA PRO A 116 -2.52 20.38 23.22
C PRO A 116 -3.55 19.25 23.04
N HIS A 117 -3.10 18.09 22.56
CA HIS A 117 -3.94 16.93 22.30
C HIS A 117 -4.01 15.99 23.50
N VAL A 118 -3.18 16.15 24.54
CA VAL A 118 -3.20 15.29 25.73
C VAL A 118 -4.41 15.63 26.59
N LEU A 119 -5.21 14.62 26.89
CA LEU A 119 -6.44 14.71 27.67
C LEU A 119 -6.21 14.46 29.16
N ASP A 120 -5.34 13.51 29.50
CA ASP A 120 -5.06 13.11 30.89
C ASP A 120 -3.76 12.26 30.95
N THR A 121 -2.92 12.42 31.98
CA THR A 121 -1.74 11.57 32.23
C THR A 121 -1.69 11.19 33.70
N ARG A 122 -1.91 9.91 34.01
CA ARG A 122 -2.06 9.43 35.39
C ARG A 122 -1.58 8.00 35.60
N VAL A 123 -1.40 7.63 36.88
CA VAL A 123 -1.16 6.26 37.30
C VAL A 123 -2.45 5.43 37.26
N LYS A 124 -2.37 4.24 36.66
CA LYS A 124 -3.47 3.27 36.56
C LYS A 124 -3.43 2.27 37.72
N ARG A 125 -4.42 2.35 38.60
CA ARG A 125 -4.60 1.37 39.69
C ARG A 125 -5.10 0.02 39.20
N GLY A 126 -4.67 -1.05 39.87
CA GLY A 126 -5.10 -2.42 39.61
C GLY A 126 -4.36 -3.15 38.49
N ALA A 127 -3.29 -2.56 37.93
CA ALA A 127 -2.34 -3.26 37.08
C ALA A 127 -1.29 -3.92 37.97
N GLU A 128 -1.61 -5.08 38.56
CA GLU A 128 -0.65 -5.85 39.37
C GLU A 128 0.46 -6.40 38.48
N LEU A 129 1.66 -5.83 38.59
CA LEU A 129 2.87 -6.22 37.86
C LEU A 129 3.97 -6.77 38.78
N SER A 130 3.70 -6.96 40.08
CA SER A 130 4.68 -7.38 41.08
C SER A 130 5.94 -6.49 41.12
N THR A 131 5.75 -5.17 40.97
CA THR A 131 6.81 -4.15 41.03
C THR A 131 6.46 -3.06 42.05
N ASP A 132 7.49 -2.39 42.58
CA ASP A 132 7.40 -1.15 43.37
C ASP A 132 7.00 0.08 42.52
N HIS A 133 7.02 -0.06 41.20
CA HIS A 133 6.48 0.91 40.24
C HIS A 133 5.01 0.66 39.88
N HIS A 134 4.28 1.73 39.60
CA HIS A 134 2.92 1.69 39.08
C HIS A 134 2.87 2.15 37.62
N LEU A 135 2.02 1.49 36.82
CA LEU A 135 1.82 1.80 35.41
C LEU A 135 1.29 3.23 35.22
N VAL A 136 1.99 4.02 34.41
CA VAL A 136 1.56 5.37 33.98
C VAL A 136 0.89 5.29 32.61
N THR A 137 -0.24 5.98 32.45
CA THR A 137 -1.01 6.06 31.21
C THR A 137 -1.25 7.51 30.82
N SER A 138 -1.05 7.84 29.55
CA SER A 138 -1.39 9.15 28.96
C SER A 138 -2.42 8.97 27.85
N PHE A 139 -3.44 9.81 27.86
CA PHE A 139 -4.58 9.82 26.95
C PHE A 139 -4.50 11.04 26.04
N TYR A 140 -4.84 10.90 24.77
CA TYR A 140 -4.82 12.01 23.81
C TYR A 140 -6.03 11.98 22.87
N LYS A 141 -6.45 13.18 22.41
CA LYS A 141 -7.48 13.39 21.40
C LYS A 141 -6.90 13.04 20.04
N GLU A 142 -7.36 11.94 19.46
CA GLU A 142 -6.58 11.21 18.46
C GLU A 142 -6.82 11.65 17.00
N LYS A 143 -5.77 11.56 16.16
CA LYS A 143 -5.76 11.57 14.68
C LYS A 143 -6.80 10.63 14.01
N LEU A 144 -7.51 9.82 14.80
CA LEU A 144 -8.59 8.94 14.36
C LEU A 144 -9.85 9.71 13.95
N GLU A 145 -10.21 10.82 14.60
CA GLU A 145 -11.40 11.61 14.22
C GLU A 145 -11.24 12.20 12.82
N THR A 146 -10.03 12.65 12.47
CA THR A 146 -9.68 13.17 11.13
C THR A 146 -9.48 12.07 10.09
N SER A 147 -9.31 10.81 10.50
CA SER A 147 -9.09 9.66 9.61
C SER A 147 -10.28 8.71 9.53
N ALA A 148 -11.37 8.96 10.27
CA ALA A 148 -12.52 8.06 10.41
C ALA A 148 -13.22 7.74 9.08
N GLN A 149 -13.13 8.64 8.10
CA GLN A 149 -13.71 8.46 6.77
C GLN A 149 -12.76 7.77 5.77
N ASP A 150 -11.51 7.48 6.15
CA ASP A 150 -10.51 6.84 5.30
C ASP A 150 -10.15 5.44 5.83
N PRO A 151 -10.78 4.38 5.29
CA PRO A 151 -10.53 3.01 5.70
C PRO A 151 -9.06 2.57 5.57
N ARG A 152 -8.30 3.15 4.64
CA ARG A 152 -6.89 2.82 4.41
C ARG A 152 -6.01 3.44 5.49
N LYS A 153 -6.24 4.71 5.84
CA LYS A 153 -5.55 5.35 6.98
C LYS A 153 -5.85 4.64 8.30
N LEU A 154 -7.11 4.30 8.55
CA LEU A 154 -7.48 3.50 9.72
C LEU A 154 -6.76 2.15 9.72
N HIS A 155 -6.76 1.43 8.60
CA HIS A 155 -6.05 0.16 8.48
C HIS A 155 -4.55 0.28 8.79
N ASN A 156 -3.90 1.33 8.28
CA ASN A 156 -2.48 1.57 8.54
C ASN A 156 -2.21 1.87 10.03
N ILE A 157 -3.04 2.71 10.66
CA ILE A 157 -2.95 3.01 12.10
C ILE A 157 -3.11 1.74 12.92
N PHE A 158 -4.15 0.94 12.66
CA PHE A 158 -4.33 -0.34 13.34
C PHE A 158 -3.16 -1.29 13.08
N SER A 159 -2.70 -1.39 11.84
CA SER A 159 -1.59 -2.26 11.46
C SER A 159 -0.29 -1.88 12.17
N SER A 160 -0.01 -0.60 12.38
CA SER A 160 1.17 -0.13 13.12
C SER A 160 1.06 -0.35 14.63
N LEU A 161 -0.16 -0.31 15.18
CA LEU A 161 -0.39 -0.56 16.61
C LEU A 161 -0.32 -2.05 16.98
N LEU A 162 -0.67 -2.92 16.04
CA LEU A 162 -0.85 -4.36 16.30
C LEU A 162 0.32 -5.22 15.89
N ASN A 163 1.15 -4.72 14.97
CA ASN A 163 2.36 -5.42 14.55
C ASN A 163 3.56 -4.72 15.19
N PRO A 164 4.43 -5.45 15.90
CA PRO A 164 5.66 -4.87 16.41
C PRO A 164 6.48 -4.25 15.26
N PRO A 165 7.29 -3.21 15.53
CA PRO A 165 8.20 -2.68 14.53
C PRO A 165 9.03 -3.80 13.94
N ALA A 166 9.30 -3.73 12.63
CA ALA A 166 10.14 -4.71 11.97
C ALA A 166 11.48 -4.85 12.73
N PRO A 167 12.06 -6.05 12.81
CA PRO A 167 13.37 -6.24 13.43
C PRO A 167 14.39 -5.25 12.84
N PRO A 168 15.36 -4.78 13.66
CA PRO A 168 16.35 -3.82 13.20
C PRO A 168 17.05 -4.35 11.96
N SER A 169 17.20 -3.49 10.96
CA SER A 169 17.78 -3.88 9.69
C SER A 169 19.24 -4.33 9.88
N PRO A 170 19.69 -5.41 9.21
CA PRO A 170 21.03 -5.97 9.42
C PRO A 170 22.12 -4.92 9.20
N SER A 171 23.17 -4.94 10.01
CA SER A 171 24.28 -3.98 9.94
C SER A 171 25.19 -4.15 8.72
N SER A 172 25.18 -5.32 8.07
CA SER A 172 26.08 -5.65 6.97
C SER A 172 25.67 -5.10 5.60
N LEU A 173 24.37 -4.88 5.35
CA LEU A 173 23.88 -4.46 4.04
C LEU A 173 24.04 -2.95 3.82
N THR A 174 24.59 -2.57 2.68
CA THR A 174 24.80 -1.19 2.24
C THR A 174 23.85 -0.78 1.11
N ALA A 175 23.72 0.52 0.86
CA ALA A 175 22.96 1.02 -0.30
C ALA A 175 23.54 0.52 -1.64
N GLU A 176 24.86 0.30 -1.69
CA GLU A 176 25.54 -0.17 -2.89
C GLU A 176 25.24 -1.64 -3.17
N ASP A 177 25.18 -2.49 -2.14
CA ASP A 177 24.78 -3.91 -2.29
C ASP A 177 23.39 -4.04 -2.91
N PHE A 178 22.43 -3.22 -2.44
CA PHE A 178 21.10 -3.16 -3.03
C PHE A 178 21.13 -2.67 -4.49
N ALA A 179 21.89 -1.61 -4.77
CA ALA A 179 21.98 -1.05 -6.11
C ALA A 179 22.55 -2.05 -7.13
N SER A 180 23.66 -2.72 -6.77
CA SER A 180 24.28 -3.78 -7.58
C SER A 180 23.33 -4.96 -7.75
N PHE A 181 22.75 -5.48 -6.66
CA PHE A 181 21.81 -6.60 -6.74
C PHE A 181 20.62 -6.32 -7.65
N TYR A 182 19.98 -5.15 -7.53
CA TYR A 182 18.85 -4.80 -8.39
C TYR A 182 19.27 -4.70 -9.86
N THR A 183 20.42 -4.08 -10.15
CA THR A 183 20.94 -3.96 -11.52
C THR A 183 21.23 -5.34 -12.12
N GLU A 184 22.07 -6.13 -11.44
CA GLU A 184 22.52 -7.44 -11.90
C GLU A 184 21.36 -8.44 -12.04
N LYS A 185 20.36 -8.36 -11.16
CA LYS A 185 19.15 -9.19 -11.26
C LYS A 185 18.42 -8.94 -12.57
N ILE A 186 18.25 -7.67 -12.96
CA ILE A 186 17.55 -7.32 -14.20
C ILE A 186 18.40 -7.65 -15.40
N GLU A 187 19.70 -7.34 -15.38
CA GLU A 187 20.63 -7.71 -16.45
C GLU A 187 20.64 -9.22 -16.71
N ARG A 188 20.72 -10.05 -15.66
CA ARG A 188 20.62 -11.52 -15.78
C ARG A 188 19.31 -11.97 -16.38
N ILE A 189 18.18 -11.32 -16.06
CA ILE A 189 16.89 -11.65 -16.68
C ILE A 189 16.92 -11.26 -18.16
N CYS A 190 17.37 -10.06 -18.50
CA CYS A 190 17.44 -9.57 -19.88
C CYS A 190 18.35 -10.43 -20.76
N GLN A 191 19.49 -10.90 -20.23
CA GLN A 191 20.40 -11.80 -20.93
C GLN A 191 19.75 -13.13 -21.35
N THR A 192 18.69 -13.57 -20.68
CA THR A 192 17.97 -14.80 -21.08
C THR A 192 17.18 -14.65 -22.39
N PHE A 193 17.01 -13.43 -22.89
CA PHE A 193 16.27 -13.15 -24.13
C PHE A 193 17.17 -12.93 -25.35
N THR A 194 18.46 -12.63 -25.15
CA THR A 194 19.40 -12.22 -26.21
C THR A 194 19.84 -13.38 -27.12
N SER A 195 19.54 -14.63 -26.75
CA SER A 195 19.92 -15.83 -27.52
C SER A 195 18.92 -16.24 -28.61
N LEU A 196 17.88 -15.45 -28.86
CA LEU A 196 16.84 -15.78 -29.85
C LEU A 196 16.84 -14.76 -31.01
N PRO A 197 16.91 -15.21 -32.27
CA PRO A 197 16.85 -14.33 -33.42
C PRO A 197 15.50 -13.62 -33.47
N THR A 198 15.54 -12.29 -33.45
CA THR A 198 14.36 -11.44 -33.56
C THR A 198 13.83 -11.55 -34.99
N SER A 199 12.75 -12.30 -35.19
CA SER A 199 12.01 -12.22 -36.46
C SER A 199 11.25 -10.89 -36.46
N PRO A 200 11.42 -10.03 -37.48
CA PRO A 200 10.68 -8.79 -37.57
C PRO A 200 9.21 -9.14 -37.80
N THR A 201 8.37 -8.86 -36.81
CA THR A 201 6.91 -8.90 -36.98
C THR A 201 6.52 -7.72 -37.85
N SER A 202 6.42 -7.96 -39.15
CA SER A 202 5.82 -7.04 -40.09
C SER A 202 4.30 -7.08 -39.91
N HIS A 203 3.74 -6.02 -39.33
CA HIS A 203 2.32 -5.75 -39.45
C HIS A 203 2.12 -4.54 -40.36
N ASN A 204 1.98 -4.85 -41.65
CA ASN A 204 1.25 -4.01 -42.59
C ASN A 204 -0.24 -4.22 -42.35
N GLN A 205 -0.97 -3.16 -42.02
CA GLN A 205 -2.37 -3.00 -42.43
C GLN A 205 -2.78 -1.53 -42.30
N HIS A 206 -3.06 -0.92 -43.45
CA HIS A 206 -3.65 0.40 -43.59
C HIS A 206 -5.14 0.32 -43.23
N SER A 207 -5.46 0.69 -42.00
CA SER A 207 -6.69 1.41 -41.68
C SER A 207 -6.27 2.74 -41.07
N ALA A 208 -7.09 3.78 -41.19
CA ALA A 208 -6.82 5.07 -40.57
C ALA A 208 -6.91 4.92 -39.04
N THR A 209 -5.85 4.42 -38.41
CA THR A 209 -5.75 4.38 -36.96
C THR A 209 -5.82 5.83 -36.46
N PRO A 210 -6.69 6.14 -35.50
CA PRO A 210 -6.66 7.45 -34.85
C PRO A 210 -5.25 7.71 -34.35
N SER A 211 -4.85 8.99 -34.33
CA SER A 211 -3.46 9.36 -34.02
C SER A 211 -3.39 10.42 -32.94
N LEU A 212 -2.52 10.20 -31.95
CA LEU A 212 -2.11 11.22 -30.99
C LEU A 212 -0.74 11.75 -31.42
N THR A 213 -0.74 12.86 -32.16
CA THR A 213 0.48 13.48 -32.72
C THR A 213 1.17 14.43 -31.76
N GLN A 214 0.43 15.04 -30.84
CA GLN A 214 0.91 16.05 -29.91
C GLN A 214 0.16 16.00 -28.58
N LEU A 215 0.84 16.34 -27.49
CA LEU A 215 0.23 16.57 -26.19
C LEU A 215 -0.20 18.04 -26.09
N SER A 216 -1.42 18.28 -25.63
CA SER A 216 -1.99 19.63 -25.52
C SER A 216 -1.46 20.34 -24.28
N THR A 217 -1.25 21.66 -24.37
CA THR A 217 -0.96 22.48 -23.19
C THR A 217 -2.15 22.52 -22.24
N VAL A 218 -1.87 22.60 -20.94
CA VAL A 218 -2.89 22.67 -19.88
C VAL A 218 -2.98 24.06 -19.28
N ALA A 219 -4.17 24.42 -18.81
CA ALA A 219 -4.40 25.68 -18.12
C ALA A 219 -3.79 25.64 -16.71
N ALA A 220 -3.40 26.81 -16.18
CA ALA A 220 -2.85 26.93 -14.84
C ALA A 220 -3.80 26.35 -13.77
N GLU A 221 -5.11 26.57 -13.89
CA GLU A 221 -6.08 26.03 -12.95
C GLU A 221 -6.08 24.49 -12.93
N GLU A 222 -5.94 23.85 -14.10
CA GLU A 222 -5.85 22.39 -14.17
C GLU A 222 -4.59 21.88 -13.46
N VAL A 223 -3.45 22.54 -13.66
CA VAL A 223 -2.19 22.24 -12.96
C VAL A 223 -2.37 22.37 -11.44
N LEU A 224 -3.09 23.40 -10.98
CA LEU A 224 -3.36 23.60 -9.56
C LEU A 224 -4.23 22.47 -8.98
N GLN A 225 -5.29 22.07 -9.69
CA GLN A 225 -6.16 20.96 -9.28
C GLN A 225 -5.40 19.63 -9.21
N ILE A 226 -4.57 19.33 -10.22
CA ILE A 226 -3.71 18.15 -10.22
C ILE A 226 -2.75 18.19 -9.04
N THR A 227 -2.09 19.34 -8.82
CA THR A 227 -1.13 19.54 -7.73
C THR A 227 -1.76 19.27 -6.36
N ARG A 228 -2.96 19.79 -6.11
CA ARG A 228 -3.69 19.61 -4.83
C ARG A 228 -4.25 18.21 -4.65
N SER A 229 -4.65 17.54 -5.73
CA SER A 229 -5.23 16.19 -5.66
C SER A 229 -4.21 15.07 -5.48
N CYS A 230 -2.95 15.33 -5.84
CA CYS A 230 -1.88 14.34 -5.69
C CYS A 230 -1.54 14.10 -4.21
N ASN A 231 -1.19 12.85 -3.88
CA ASN A 231 -0.69 12.54 -2.54
C ASN A 231 0.68 13.23 -2.34
N PRO A 232 0.89 13.98 -1.26
CA PRO A 232 2.14 14.70 -1.00
C PRO A 232 3.25 13.76 -0.52
N THR A 233 3.68 12.83 -1.38
CA THR A 233 4.82 11.96 -1.10
C THR A 233 6.12 12.67 -1.45
N THR A 234 6.84 13.11 -0.43
CA THR A 234 8.13 13.81 -0.60
C THR A 234 9.21 12.85 -1.11
N CYS A 235 9.85 13.23 -2.21
CA CYS A 235 11.10 12.63 -2.65
C CYS A 235 12.27 13.35 -1.97
N PRO A 236 13.33 12.65 -1.52
CA PRO A 236 14.55 13.30 -1.02
C PRO A 236 15.27 14.20 -2.04
N LEU A 237 14.89 14.13 -3.32
CA LEU A 237 15.40 15.03 -4.37
C LEU A 237 14.54 16.30 -4.54
N ASP A 238 13.40 16.39 -3.85
CA ASP A 238 12.57 17.60 -3.89
C ASP A 238 13.25 18.72 -3.08
N PRO A 239 13.19 19.98 -3.55
CA PRO A 239 13.81 21.11 -2.84
C PRO A 239 13.08 21.48 -1.54
N ILE A 240 11.79 21.11 -1.44
CA ILE A 240 10.93 21.34 -0.28
C ILE A 240 9.97 20.15 -0.12
N PRO A 241 9.42 19.91 1.09
CA PRO A 241 8.40 18.89 1.30
C PRO A 241 7.20 19.08 0.36
N SER A 242 6.66 17.99 -0.21
CA SER A 242 5.55 18.09 -1.18
C SER A 242 4.30 18.73 -0.59
N ALA A 243 4.02 18.52 0.70
CA ALA A 243 2.90 19.16 1.40
C ALA A 243 3.08 20.68 1.51
N MET A 244 4.32 21.15 1.67
CA MET A 244 4.63 22.58 1.66
C MET A 244 4.45 23.14 0.24
N LEU A 245 4.97 22.44 -0.78
CA LEU A 245 4.77 22.82 -2.19
C LEU A 245 3.29 22.94 -2.53
N GLN A 246 2.44 22.01 -2.09
CA GLN A 246 0.99 22.09 -2.28
C GLN A 246 0.39 23.34 -1.63
N THR A 247 0.82 23.67 -0.41
CA THR A 247 0.34 24.85 0.32
C THR A 247 0.68 26.14 -0.43
N ILE A 248 1.91 26.27 -0.92
CA ILE A 248 2.39 27.47 -1.65
C ILE A 248 2.18 27.39 -3.17
N SER A 249 1.52 26.34 -3.66
CA SER A 249 1.35 26.09 -5.10
C SER A 249 0.65 27.22 -5.86
N PRO A 250 -0.30 28.01 -5.30
CA PRO A 250 -0.88 29.13 -6.02
C PRO A 250 0.15 30.16 -6.47
N ASP A 251 1.14 30.46 -5.62
CA ASP A 251 2.18 31.46 -5.91
C ASP A 251 3.21 30.93 -6.93
N LEU A 252 3.45 29.62 -6.92
CA LEU A 252 4.38 28.95 -7.84
C LEU A 252 3.72 28.53 -9.16
N LEU A 253 2.41 28.67 -9.28
CA LEU A 253 1.61 28.11 -10.36
C LEU A 253 2.06 28.53 -11.76
N PRO A 254 2.42 29.81 -12.03
CA PRO A 254 2.88 30.22 -13.36
C PRO A 254 4.15 29.48 -13.79
N PHE A 255 5.09 29.26 -12.86
CA PHE A 255 6.34 28.57 -13.11
C PHE A 255 6.14 27.08 -13.35
N ILE A 256 5.33 26.43 -12.51
CA ILE A 256 5.01 25.00 -12.65
C ILE A 256 4.31 24.77 -14.00
N THR A 257 3.34 25.62 -14.35
CA THR A 257 2.60 25.54 -15.61
C THR A 257 3.52 25.73 -16.81
N THR A 258 4.45 26.68 -16.74
CA THR A 258 5.44 26.92 -17.81
C THR A 258 6.33 25.70 -18.03
N VAL A 259 6.83 25.08 -16.96
CA VAL A 259 7.67 23.86 -17.05
C VAL A 259 6.88 22.70 -17.65
N ILE A 260 5.64 22.50 -17.21
CA ILE A 260 4.77 21.43 -17.74
C ILE A 260 4.49 21.66 -19.23
N ASN A 261 3.97 22.83 -19.60
CA ASN A 261 3.61 23.12 -20.99
C ASN A 261 4.83 23.14 -21.92
N GLY A 262 5.97 23.61 -21.44
CA GLY A 262 7.24 23.52 -22.17
C GLY A 262 7.63 22.06 -22.45
N SER A 263 7.44 21.16 -21.49
CA SER A 263 7.69 19.73 -21.69
C SER A 263 6.74 19.11 -22.72
N LEU A 264 5.43 19.40 -22.62
CA LEU A 264 4.40 18.84 -23.52
C LEU A 264 4.61 19.29 -24.97
N THR A 265 4.90 20.57 -25.19
CA THR A 265 5.08 21.15 -26.53
C THR A 265 6.39 20.76 -27.20
N SER A 266 7.47 20.65 -26.44
CA SER A 266 8.79 20.26 -26.96
C SER A 266 8.95 18.75 -27.18
N GLY A 267 8.03 17.93 -26.65
CA GLY A 267 8.20 16.47 -26.64
C GLY A 267 9.37 16.03 -25.75
N HIS A 268 9.80 16.83 -24.76
CA HIS A 268 10.96 16.51 -23.94
C HIS A 268 10.66 16.57 -22.44
N VAL A 269 11.12 15.56 -21.70
CA VAL A 269 11.00 15.48 -20.24
C VAL A 269 12.24 16.11 -19.59
N PRO A 270 12.10 17.06 -18.64
CA PRO A 270 13.24 17.66 -17.96
C PRO A 270 14.17 16.62 -17.31
N THR A 271 15.48 16.77 -17.47
CA THR A 271 16.48 15.82 -16.95
C THR A 271 16.39 15.62 -15.43
N ALA A 272 16.02 16.67 -14.68
CA ALA A 272 15.76 16.59 -13.26
C ALA A 272 14.63 15.59 -12.90
N PHE A 273 13.63 15.44 -13.78
CA PHE A 273 12.48 14.56 -13.59
C PHE A 273 12.76 13.10 -13.97
N LYS A 274 13.93 12.82 -14.56
CA LYS A 274 14.40 11.49 -14.97
C LYS A 274 15.19 10.76 -13.88
N LYS A 275 15.32 11.35 -12.69
CA LYS A 275 16.04 10.80 -11.54
C LYS A 275 15.06 10.19 -10.52
N ALA A 276 15.41 9.04 -9.98
CA ALA A 276 14.64 8.36 -8.94
C ALA A 276 15.48 8.06 -7.70
N ARG A 277 14.84 8.14 -6.54
CA ARG A 277 15.40 7.71 -5.26
C ARG A 277 14.74 6.40 -4.85
N VAL A 278 15.48 5.29 -4.86
CA VAL A 278 14.95 3.95 -4.56
C VAL A 278 15.11 3.63 -3.08
N ILE A 279 14.02 3.24 -2.42
CA ILE A 279 14.00 2.79 -1.03
C ILE A 279 13.70 1.28 -1.02
N PRO A 280 14.61 0.43 -0.50
CA PRO A 280 14.34 -0.98 -0.28
C PRO A 280 13.28 -1.18 0.80
N ILE A 281 12.20 -1.91 0.50
CA ILE A 281 11.15 -2.28 1.47
C ILE A 281 11.04 -3.79 1.57
N LEU A 282 11.12 -4.33 2.78
CA LEU A 282 10.98 -5.77 3.02
C LEU A 282 9.59 -6.26 2.56
N LYS A 283 9.55 -7.30 1.73
CA LYS A 283 8.32 -7.82 1.10
C LYS A 283 7.26 -8.26 2.12
N LYS A 284 7.71 -8.86 3.23
CA LYS A 284 6.87 -9.34 4.34
C LYS A 284 7.67 -9.24 5.64
N PRO A 285 7.05 -8.87 6.77
CA PRO A 285 7.76 -8.72 8.05
C PRO A 285 8.48 -9.98 8.56
N ALA A 286 7.98 -11.17 8.20
CA ALA A 286 8.52 -12.46 8.64
C ALA A 286 9.66 -13.00 7.78
N LEU A 287 10.03 -12.32 6.69
CA LEU A 287 11.15 -12.74 5.84
C LEU A 287 12.47 -12.33 6.46
N ASP A 288 13.54 -13.07 6.15
CA ASP A 288 14.89 -12.75 6.61
C ASP A 288 15.33 -11.38 6.07
N PRO A 289 15.57 -10.39 6.96
CA PRO A 289 16.06 -9.07 6.58
C PRO A 289 17.50 -9.06 6.02
N SER A 290 18.26 -10.14 6.22
CA SER A 290 19.64 -10.26 5.73
C SER A 290 19.72 -10.64 4.26
N ASP A 291 18.66 -11.20 3.71
CA ASP A 291 18.56 -11.56 2.30
C ASP A 291 17.99 -10.40 1.46
N ILE A 292 18.85 -9.79 0.64
CA ILE A 292 18.51 -8.70 -0.29
C ILE A 292 17.35 -9.08 -1.22
N SER A 293 17.22 -10.37 -1.57
CA SER A 293 16.15 -10.86 -2.44
C SER A 293 14.76 -10.66 -1.83
N ASN A 294 14.65 -10.48 -0.51
CA ASN A 294 13.42 -10.23 0.20
C ASN A 294 12.96 -8.78 0.16
N TYR A 295 13.70 -7.87 -0.47
CA TYR A 295 13.35 -6.45 -0.59
C TYR A 295 12.71 -6.12 -1.95
N ARG A 296 11.82 -5.13 -1.95
CA ARG A 296 11.25 -4.49 -3.15
C ARG A 296 11.91 -3.12 -3.36
N PRO A 297 12.32 -2.77 -4.58
CA PRO A 297 12.79 -1.42 -4.90
C PRO A 297 11.59 -0.49 -5.10
N VAL A 298 11.31 0.42 -4.17
CA VAL A 298 10.27 1.45 -4.36
C VAL A 298 10.90 2.75 -4.83
N SER A 299 10.52 3.22 -6.03
CA SER A 299 11.03 4.46 -6.61
C SER A 299 10.25 5.67 -6.11
N LEU A 300 10.93 6.57 -5.39
CA LEU A 300 10.45 7.91 -5.07
C LEU A 300 10.87 8.86 -6.18
N LEU A 301 9.89 9.34 -6.93
CA LEU A 301 10.05 10.38 -7.97
C LEU A 301 9.73 11.75 -7.40
N SER A 302 10.40 12.80 -7.90
CA SER A 302 10.13 14.18 -7.51
C SER A 302 8.66 14.53 -7.70
N PHE A 303 8.10 15.35 -6.82
CA PHE A 303 6.68 15.68 -6.83
C PHE A 303 6.23 16.37 -8.14
N LEU A 304 7.03 17.29 -8.67
CA LEU A 304 6.75 17.96 -9.95
C LEU A 304 6.77 16.99 -11.14
N SER A 305 7.68 16.00 -11.15
CA SER A 305 7.67 14.93 -12.16
C SER A 305 6.36 14.15 -12.14
N LYS A 306 5.83 13.82 -10.95
CA LYS A 306 4.52 13.14 -10.83
C LYS A 306 3.35 13.99 -11.32
N ILE A 307 3.41 15.31 -11.14
CA ILE A 307 2.40 16.24 -11.69
C ILE A 307 2.44 16.20 -13.21
N LEU A 308 3.64 16.31 -13.81
CA LEU A 308 3.80 16.21 -15.26
C LEU A 308 3.31 14.85 -15.80
N GLU A 309 3.72 13.74 -15.17
CA GLU A 309 3.24 12.41 -15.55
C GLU A 309 1.72 12.28 -15.45
N ARG A 310 1.09 12.94 -14.45
CA ARG A 310 -0.37 12.94 -14.30
C ARG A 310 -1.07 13.69 -15.44
N VAL A 311 -0.52 14.82 -15.87
CA VAL A 311 -1.05 15.57 -17.03
C VAL A 311 -1.00 14.70 -18.28
N VAL A 312 0.14 14.06 -18.56
CA VAL A 312 0.29 13.17 -19.71
C VAL A 312 -0.60 11.93 -19.59
N TYR A 313 -0.72 11.36 -18.38
CA TYR A 313 -1.61 10.24 -18.11
C TYR A 313 -3.06 10.56 -18.48
N ASN A 314 -3.56 11.74 -18.08
CA ASN A 314 -4.94 12.13 -18.37
C ASN A 314 -5.18 12.19 -19.89
N GLN A 315 -4.30 12.88 -20.62
CA GLN A 315 -4.43 13.00 -22.08
C GLN A 315 -4.30 11.66 -22.81
N LEU A 316 -3.34 10.83 -22.41
CA LEU A 316 -3.18 9.48 -22.97
C LEU A 316 -4.41 8.60 -22.67
N SER A 317 -4.91 8.64 -21.43
CA SER A 317 -6.09 7.87 -21.03
C SER A 317 -7.34 8.31 -21.80
N ASP A 318 -7.52 9.60 -22.02
CA ASP A 318 -8.66 10.12 -22.78
C ASP A 318 -8.58 9.68 -24.25
N TYR A 319 -7.40 9.78 -24.86
CA TYR A 319 -7.16 9.28 -26.22
C TYR A 319 -7.46 7.78 -26.34
N LEU A 320 -6.96 6.95 -25.43
CA LEU A 320 -7.19 5.51 -25.46
C LEU A 320 -8.67 5.15 -25.26
N MET A 321 -9.38 5.89 -24.40
CA MET A 321 -10.81 5.70 -24.14
C MET A 321 -11.65 6.09 -25.36
N GLN A 322 -11.43 7.27 -25.94
CA GLN A 322 -12.19 7.77 -27.09
C GLN A 322 -12.04 6.86 -28.32
N ASN A 323 -10.91 6.16 -28.42
CA ASN A 323 -10.59 5.30 -29.56
C ASN A 323 -10.72 3.80 -29.27
N ASN A 324 -11.26 3.41 -28.11
CA ASN A 324 -11.43 2.02 -27.68
C ASN A 324 -10.15 1.17 -27.77
N LEU A 325 -9.00 1.77 -27.41
CA LEU A 325 -7.68 1.15 -27.51
C LEU A 325 -7.25 0.42 -26.22
N HIS A 326 -8.06 0.49 -25.16
CA HIS A 326 -7.81 -0.28 -23.95
C HIS A 326 -8.19 -1.76 -24.11
N ASP A 327 -7.42 -2.64 -23.47
CA ASP A 327 -7.87 -4.02 -23.26
C ASP A 327 -9.09 -4.02 -22.31
N PRO A 328 -10.26 -4.53 -22.74
CA PRO A 328 -11.45 -4.60 -21.89
C PRO A 328 -11.27 -5.52 -20.68
N ASN A 329 -10.35 -6.50 -20.75
CA ASN A 329 -10.07 -7.46 -19.69
C ASN A 329 -8.94 -7.03 -18.74
N GLN A 330 -8.41 -5.81 -18.88
CA GLN A 330 -7.45 -5.22 -17.93
C GLN A 330 -8.18 -4.36 -16.89
N SER A 331 -8.14 -4.80 -15.62
CA SER A 331 -8.71 -4.06 -14.47
C SER A 331 -7.66 -3.33 -13.62
N GLY A 332 -6.37 -3.63 -13.79
CA GLY A 332 -5.30 -3.02 -13.01
C GLY A 332 -5.16 -1.53 -13.33
N PHE A 333 -5.09 -0.71 -12.27
CA PHE A 333 -4.81 0.73 -12.37
C PHE A 333 -5.76 1.52 -13.30
N LYS A 334 -6.98 1.00 -13.50
CA LYS A 334 -8.01 1.59 -14.36
C LYS A 334 -9.13 2.17 -13.49
N ALA A 335 -9.61 3.37 -13.85
CA ALA A 335 -10.69 4.03 -13.13
C ALA A 335 -11.97 3.16 -13.13
N ALA A 336 -12.69 3.13 -12.02
CA ALA A 336 -13.88 2.28 -11.78
C ALA A 336 -13.65 0.75 -11.82
N HIS A 337 -12.39 0.30 -11.89
CA HIS A 337 -12.02 -1.10 -11.71
C HIS A 337 -11.29 -1.30 -10.38
N SER A 338 -11.38 -2.52 -9.84
CA SER A 338 -10.73 -2.93 -8.60
C SER A 338 -10.41 -4.43 -8.60
N THR A 339 -9.67 -4.90 -7.60
CA THR A 339 -9.44 -6.34 -7.40
C THR A 339 -10.75 -7.10 -7.25
N GLU A 340 -11.76 -6.51 -6.59
CA GLU A 340 -13.09 -7.12 -6.46
C GLU A 340 -13.78 -7.27 -7.82
N THR A 341 -13.73 -6.27 -8.70
CA THR A 341 -14.35 -6.36 -10.03
C THR A 341 -13.69 -7.43 -10.90
N ALA A 342 -12.36 -7.57 -10.83
CA ALA A 342 -11.62 -8.60 -11.55
C ALA A 342 -11.96 -10.00 -11.03
N LEU A 343 -11.95 -10.17 -9.70
CA LEU A 343 -12.32 -11.43 -9.06
C LEU A 343 -13.76 -11.83 -9.37
N LEU A 344 -14.69 -10.87 -9.38
CA LEU A 344 -16.08 -11.13 -9.74
C LEU A 344 -16.21 -11.62 -11.19
N ALA A 345 -15.54 -10.97 -12.14
CA ALA A 345 -15.56 -11.37 -13.54
C ALA A 345 -15.03 -12.80 -13.75
N VAL A 346 -13.94 -13.16 -13.07
CA VAL A 346 -13.38 -14.52 -13.12
C VAL A 346 -14.30 -15.53 -12.45
N THR A 347 -14.79 -15.23 -11.25
CA THR A 347 -15.61 -16.17 -10.46
C THR A 347 -16.96 -16.44 -11.12
N GLU A 348 -17.59 -15.43 -11.73
CA GLU A 348 -18.85 -15.58 -12.45
C GLU A 348 -18.70 -16.51 -13.67
N LYS A 349 -17.63 -16.37 -14.46
CA LYS A 349 -17.33 -17.27 -15.58
C LYS A 349 -17.19 -18.72 -15.11
N LEU A 350 -16.46 -18.94 -14.02
CA LEU A 350 -16.26 -20.28 -13.45
C LEU A 350 -17.58 -20.88 -12.92
N HIS A 351 -18.43 -20.07 -12.27
CA HIS A 351 -19.75 -20.52 -11.83
C HIS A 351 -20.67 -20.86 -13.00
N ALA A 352 -20.73 -20.01 -14.02
CA ALA A 352 -21.54 -20.22 -15.21
C ALA A 352 -21.14 -21.52 -15.95
N ALA A 353 -19.84 -21.76 -16.13
CA ALA A 353 -19.33 -23.00 -16.71
C ALA A 353 -19.74 -24.23 -15.90
N ARG A 354 -19.62 -24.17 -14.57
CA ARG A 354 -20.03 -25.26 -13.69
C ARG A 354 -21.53 -25.53 -13.73
N SER A 355 -22.36 -24.48 -13.78
CA SER A 355 -23.81 -24.60 -13.95
C SER A 355 -24.18 -25.26 -15.27
N ALA A 356 -23.35 -25.09 -16.31
CA ALA A 356 -23.45 -25.81 -17.58
C ALA A 356 -22.81 -27.21 -17.56
N LYS A 357 -22.47 -27.74 -16.38
CA LYS A 357 -21.79 -29.04 -16.16
C LYS A 357 -20.40 -29.16 -16.79
N LEU A 358 -19.79 -28.05 -17.21
CA LEU A 358 -18.44 -28.03 -17.75
C LEU A 358 -17.40 -28.04 -16.62
N SER A 359 -16.24 -28.62 -16.92
CA SER A 359 -15.03 -28.42 -16.10
C SER A 359 -14.33 -27.14 -16.53
N SER A 360 -13.54 -26.54 -15.65
CA SER A 360 -12.73 -25.36 -15.97
C SER A 360 -11.34 -25.45 -15.36
N VAL A 361 -10.35 -24.88 -16.04
CA VAL A 361 -9.04 -24.56 -15.47
C VAL A 361 -8.93 -23.06 -15.24
N LEU A 362 -8.37 -22.68 -14.10
CA LEU A 362 -7.91 -21.34 -13.79
C LEU A 362 -6.39 -21.38 -13.66
N ILE A 363 -5.68 -20.67 -14.54
CA ILE A 363 -4.23 -20.60 -14.56
C ILE A 363 -3.81 -19.18 -14.17
N LEU A 364 -3.02 -19.05 -13.11
CA LEU A 364 -2.52 -17.77 -12.60
C LEU A 364 -1.06 -17.64 -13.02
N LEU A 365 -0.77 -16.82 -14.02
CA LEU A 365 0.60 -16.60 -14.50
C LEU A 365 1.31 -15.60 -13.57
N ASP A 366 2.58 -15.89 -13.24
CA ASP A 366 3.47 -14.99 -12.49
C ASP A 366 4.63 -14.53 -13.38
N LEU A 367 4.92 -13.23 -13.36
CA LEU A 367 6.05 -12.63 -14.07
C LEU A 367 7.19 -12.30 -13.11
N SER A 368 8.43 -12.60 -13.53
CA SER A 368 9.61 -12.20 -12.79
C SER A 368 9.98 -10.75 -13.10
N ALA A 369 9.82 -9.86 -12.13
CA ALA A 369 10.21 -8.44 -12.23
C ALA A 369 9.55 -7.73 -13.44
N ALA A 370 8.24 -7.89 -13.57
CA ALA A 370 7.47 -7.46 -14.74
C ALA A 370 7.72 -5.99 -15.13
N PHE A 371 7.54 -5.06 -14.19
CA PHE A 371 7.75 -3.63 -14.43
C PHE A 371 9.22 -3.28 -14.73
N ASP A 372 10.16 -3.98 -14.11
CA ASP A 372 11.60 -3.71 -14.26
C ASP A 372 12.17 -4.25 -15.58
N THR A 373 11.45 -5.16 -16.25
CA THR A 373 11.90 -5.85 -17.48
C THR A 373 11.27 -5.30 -18.77
N VAL A 374 10.41 -4.28 -18.67
CA VAL A 374 9.79 -3.63 -19.83
C VAL A 374 10.85 -3.06 -20.77
N ASN A 375 11.00 -3.65 -21.96
CA ASN A 375 11.94 -3.15 -22.94
C ASN A 375 11.46 -1.83 -23.55
N HIS A 376 12.29 -0.79 -23.49
CA HIS A 376 11.92 0.55 -23.99
C HIS A 376 11.64 0.57 -25.50
N LYS A 377 12.42 -0.15 -26.32
CA LYS A 377 12.22 -0.18 -27.77
C LYS A 377 10.90 -0.86 -28.13
N THR A 378 10.62 -2.01 -27.52
CA THR A 378 9.34 -2.71 -27.71
C THR A 378 8.19 -1.83 -27.25
N LEU A 379 8.29 -1.18 -26.09
CA LEU A 379 7.24 -0.28 -25.59
C LEU A 379 6.97 0.87 -26.56
N LEU A 380 8.01 1.56 -27.03
CA LEU A 380 7.88 2.67 -27.98
C LEU A 380 7.30 2.22 -29.33
N SER A 381 7.65 1.02 -29.80
CA SER A 381 7.05 0.41 -30.99
C SER A 381 5.55 0.12 -30.76
N THR A 382 5.19 -0.41 -29.59
CA THR A 382 3.79 -0.65 -29.21
C THR A 382 3.00 0.65 -29.17
N LEU A 383 3.53 1.71 -28.53
CA LEU A 383 2.87 3.03 -28.51
C LEU A 383 2.64 3.56 -29.94
N ARG A 384 3.63 3.39 -30.83
CA ARG A 384 3.49 3.77 -32.25
C ARG A 384 2.41 2.99 -32.97
N SER A 385 2.28 1.69 -32.69
CA SER A 385 1.21 0.84 -33.26
C SER A 385 -0.19 1.23 -32.78
N LEU A 386 -0.30 1.89 -31.62
CA LEU A 386 -1.53 2.45 -31.05
C LEU A 386 -1.84 3.87 -31.57
N GLY A 387 -1.09 4.36 -32.55
CA GLY A 387 -1.30 5.68 -33.17
C GLY A 387 -0.61 6.85 -32.45
N ILE A 388 0.26 6.59 -31.47
CA ILE A 388 1.02 7.66 -30.80
C ILE A 388 2.22 8.01 -31.67
N CYS A 389 2.28 9.24 -32.16
CA CYS A 389 3.30 9.71 -33.11
C CYS A 389 3.66 11.19 -32.84
N GLY A 390 4.50 11.78 -33.69
CA GLY A 390 4.94 13.18 -33.55
C GLY A 390 5.59 13.50 -32.20
N THR A 391 5.35 14.71 -31.71
CA THR A 391 5.92 15.21 -30.44
C THR A 391 5.38 14.45 -29.23
N ALA A 392 4.19 13.86 -29.31
CA ALA A 392 3.67 13.00 -28.26
C ALA A 392 4.52 11.72 -28.11
N TRP A 393 4.92 11.10 -29.22
CA TRP A 393 5.81 9.93 -29.18
C TRP A 393 7.22 10.29 -28.69
N GLU A 394 7.76 11.43 -29.17
CA GLU A 394 9.05 11.97 -28.70
C GLU A 394 9.06 12.19 -27.19
N TRP A 395 7.92 12.63 -26.62
CA TRP A 395 7.79 12.77 -25.17
C TRP A 395 7.97 11.45 -24.43
N PHE A 396 7.36 10.36 -24.91
CA PHE A 396 7.53 9.03 -24.30
C PHE A 396 8.94 8.47 -24.50
N ASP A 397 9.55 8.71 -25.65
CA ASP A 397 10.96 8.36 -25.90
C ASP A 397 11.88 9.08 -24.91
N SER A 398 11.71 10.41 -24.77
CA SER A 398 12.41 11.20 -23.76
C SER A 398 12.07 10.77 -22.33
N TYR A 399 10.85 10.35 -22.03
CA TYR A 399 10.45 9.91 -20.70
C TYR A 399 11.23 8.68 -20.24
N LEU A 400 11.50 7.77 -21.17
CA LEU A 400 12.20 6.50 -20.93
C LEU A 400 13.73 6.63 -21.03
N ASP A 401 14.23 7.46 -21.95
CA ASP A 401 15.67 7.63 -22.16
C ASP A 401 16.34 8.48 -21.06
N GLY A 402 17.62 8.19 -20.80
CA GLY A 402 18.46 8.99 -19.90
C GLY A 402 18.05 8.91 -18.42
N ARG A 403 17.24 7.91 -18.04
CA ARG A 403 16.81 7.72 -16.65
C ARG A 403 17.91 7.13 -15.79
N SER A 404 17.93 7.53 -14.52
CA SER A 404 18.84 6.99 -13.51
C SER A 404 18.17 6.87 -12.15
N TYR A 405 18.66 5.95 -11.33
CA TYR A 405 18.25 5.82 -9.94
C TYR A 405 19.44 5.73 -8.99
N GLN A 406 19.21 6.09 -7.73
CA GLN A 406 20.12 5.85 -6.61
C GLN A 406 19.36 5.16 -5.49
N VAL A 407 19.97 4.16 -4.85
CA VAL A 407 19.38 3.51 -3.68
C VAL A 407 19.74 4.29 -2.43
N THR A 408 18.78 4.50 -1.53
CA THR A 408 19.06 4.98 -0.18
C THR A 408 18.72 3.92 0.85
N TRP A 409 19.69 3.70 1.74
CA TRP A 409 19.60 2.74 2.82
C TRP A 409 20.28 3.31 4.05
N LYS A 410 19.56 3.38 5.17
CA LYS A 410 20.06 3.92 6.46
C LYS A 410 20.73 5.31 6.31
N GLY A 411 20.11 6.20 5.54
CA GLY A 411 20.61 7.56 5.28
C GLY A 411 21.75 7.66 4.27
N LEU A 412 22.41 6.55 3.92
CA LEU A 412 23.45 6.52 2.90
C LEU A 412 22.87 6.29 1.51
N THR A 413 23.60 6.76 0.49
CA THR A 413 23.18 6.79 -0.90
C THR A 413 24.20 6.07 -1.78
N SER A 414 23.73 5.20 -2.68
CA SER A 414 24.57 4.53 -3.67
C SER A 414 25.04 5.48 -4.79
N ALA A 415 26.02 5.02 -5.57
CA ALA A 415 26.31 5.63 -6.86
C ALA A 415 25.07 5.59 -7.79
N PRO A 416 24.91 6.56 -8.72
CA PRO A 416 23.82 6.54 -9.69
C PRO A 416 23.94 5.36 -10.66
N ARG A 417 22.83 4.69 -10.91
CA ARG A 417 22.70 3.59 -11.88
C ARG A 417 21.77 4.02 -13.02
N ARG A 418 22.14 3.69 -14.25
CA ARG A 418 21.28 3.94 -15.42
C ARG A 418 20.13 2.93 -15.43
N LEU A 419 18.92 3.41 -15.74
CA LEU A 419 17.75 2.57 -15.95
C LEU A 419 17.54 2.37 -17.46
N SER A 420 18.13 1.30 -18.02
CA SER A 420 18.09 0.99 -19.45
C SER A 420 16.86 0.17 -19.88
N THR A 421 16.14 -0.39 -18.92
CA THR A 421 14.92 -1.17 -19.11
C THR A 421 13.99 -0.94 -17.91
N GLY A 422 12.72 -1.21 -18.12
CA GLY A 422 11.69 -1.09 -17.11
C GLY A 422 11.05 0.28 -17.03
N VAL A 423 9.95 0.35 -16.29
CA VAL A 423 9.29 1.59 -15.91
C VAL A 423 9.37 1.75 -14.39
N PRO A 424 9.56 2.97 -13.83
CA PRO A 424 9.81 3.12 -12.41
C PRO A 424 8.65 2.63 -11.54
N GLN A 425 8.93 1.74 -10.58
CA GLN A 425 7.95 1.25 -9.61
C GLN A 425 7.57 2.36 -8.61
N GLY A 426 6.46 3.06 -8.88
CA GLY A 426 6.05 4.26 -8.14
C GLY A 426 5.78 5.49 -9.03
N SER A 427 6.01 5.35 -10.34
CA SER A 427 5.56 6.32 -11.36
C SER A 427 4.03 6.33 -11.50
N VAL A 428 3.50 7.43 -11.99
CA VAL A 428 2.09 7.60 -12.35
C VAL A 428 1.81 6.90 -13.68
N LEU A 429 2.72 7.02 -14.65
CA LEU A 429 2.56 6.44 -15.98
C LEU A 429 2.89 4.96 -16.08
N GLY A 430 3.83 4.45 -15.28
CA GLY A 430 4.34 3.07 -15.38
C GLY A 430 3.24 1.99 -15.45
N PRO A 431 2.21 2.03 -14.59
CA PRO A 431 1.10 1.08 -14.67
C PRO A 431 0.32 1.07 -15.99
N LEU A 432 0.05 2.26 -16.54
CA LEU A 432 -0.64 2.39 -17.82
C LEU A 432 0.27 1.90 -18.96
N LEU A 433 1.54 2.30 -18.96
CA LEU A 433 2.52 1.87 -19.96
C LEU A 433 2.69 0.35 -19.96
N PHE A 434 2.72 -0.30 -18.79
CA PHE A 434 2.77 -1.76 -18.70
C PHE A 434 1.50 -2.43 -19.26
N SER A 435 0.34 -1.84 -18.99
CA SER A 435 -0.94 -2.33 -19.54
C SER A 435 -0.96 -2.24 -21.06
N LEU A 436 -0.42 -1.16 -21.64
CA LEU A 436 -0.25 -1.02 -23.08
C LEU A 436 0.79 -2.01 -23.62
N TYR A 437 1.91 -2.18 -22.93
CA TYR A 437 2.96 -3.12 -23.30
C TYR A 437 2.45 -4.56 -23.49
N THR A 438 1.46 -4.95 -22.70
CA THR A 438 0.88 -6.30 -22.69
C THR A 438 -0.40 -6.42 -23.51
N HIS A 439 -0.87 -5.36 -24.17
CA HIS A 439 -2.21 -5.32 -24.78
C HIS A 439 -2.44 -6.41 -25.84
N SER A 440 -1.40 -6.82 -26.58
CA SER A 440 -1.53 -7.83 -27.64
C SER A 440 -1.56 -9.26 -27.11
N LEU A 441 -1.17 -9.50 -25.86
CA LEU A 441 -1.18 -10.83 -25.24
C LEU A 441 -2.58 -11.45 -25.26
N GLY A 442 -3.63 -10.63 -25.08
CA GLY A 442 -5.01 -11.07 -25.13
C GLY A 442 -5.42 -11.76 -26.44
N LYS A 443 -4.85 -11.32 -27.57
CA LYS A 443 -5.10 -11.94 -28.88
C LYS A 443 -4.48 -13.33 -28.95
N VAL A 444 -3.27 -13.52 -28.42
CA VAL A 444 -2.61 -14.83 -28.33
C VAL A 444 -3.46 -15.78 -27.49
N ILE A 445 -3.88 -15.34 -26.30
CA ILE A 445 -4.71 -16.16 -25.39
C ILE A 445 -6.02 -16.56 -26.09
N SER A 446 -6.72 -15.59 -26.68
CA SER A 446 -8.04 -15.81 -27.29
C SER A 446 -7.97 -16.73 -28.51
N SER A 447 -6.85 -16.75 -29.24
CA SER A 447 -6.66 -17.63 -30.40
C SER A 447 -6.72 -19.13 -30.03
N HIS A 448 -6.44 -19.48 -28.77
CA HIS A 448 -6.56 -20.85 -28.23
C HIS A 448 -7.94 -21.17 -27.64
N GLY A 449 -8.87 -20.22 -27.70
CA GLY A 449 -10.21 -20.32 -27.09
C GLY A 449 -10.22 -20.11 -25.58
N PHE A 450 -9.16 -19.55 -25.00
CA PHE A 450 -9.10 -19.18 -23.59
C PHE A 450 -9.71 -17.80 -23.41
N SER A 451 -10.44 -17.62 -22.31
CA SER A 451 -10.75 -16.28 -21.82
C SER A 451 -9.72 -15.87 -20.79
N TYR A 452 -9.56 -14.57 -20.55
CA TYR A 452 -8.60 -14.08 -19.56
C TYR A 452 -9.12 -12.88 -18.80
N HIS A 453 -8.44 -12.57 -17.71
CA HIS A 453 -8.57 -11.32 -16.97
C HIS A 453 -7.21 -10.90 -16.45
N CYS A 454 -6.84 -9.64 -16.65
CA CYS A 454 -5.60 -9.07 -16.18
C CYS A 454 -5.84 -8.07 -15.04
N TYR A 455 -4.93 -8.05 -14.08
CA TYR A 455 -4.82 -6.98 -13.10
C TYR A 455 -3.35 -6.61 -12.97
N ALA A 456 -2.95 -5.56 -13.69
CA ALA A 456 -1.54 -5.21 -13.85
C ALA A 456 -0.76 -6.36 -14.49
N ASP A 457 0.28 -6.88 -13.81
CA ASP A 457 1.08 -8.03 -14.22
C ASP A 457 0.43 -9.39 -13.93
N ASP A 458 -0.56 -9.46 -13.03
CA ASP A 458 -1.28 -10.70 -12.74
C ASP A 458 -2.22 -11.05 -13.91
N THR A 459 -1.92 -12.15 -14.62
CA THR A 459 -2.73 -12.64 -15.75
C THR A 459 -3.42 -13.95 -15.38
N GLN A 460 -4.76 -13.96 -15.49
CA GLN A 460 -5.62 -15.07 -15.10
C GLN A 460 -6.23 -15.67 -16.36
N LEU A 461 -5.85 -16.90 -16.71
CA LEU A 461 -6.42 -17.63 -17.85
C LEU A 461 -7.56 -18.52 -17.37
N ILE A 462 -8.66 -18.54 -18.12
CA ILE A 462 -9.85 -19.34 -17.84
C ILE A 462 -10.21 -20.11 -19.10
N PHE A 463 -10.25 -21.43 -18.98
CA PHE A 463 -10.69 -22.30 -20.07
C PHE A 463 -11.66 -23.35 -19.55
N SER A 464 -12.84 -23.40 -20.15
CA SER A 464 -13.93 -24.31 -19.79
C SER A 464 -14.14 -25.33 -20.89
N PHE A 465 -14.33 -26.58 -20.52
CA PHE A 465 -14.34 -27.73 -21.43
C PHE A 465 -15.29 -28.83 -20.92
N PRO A 466 -15.83 -29.68 -21.82
CA PRO A 466 -16.57 -30.87 -21.41
C PRO A 466 -15.66 -31.81 -20.59
N PRO A 467 -16.12 -32.40 -19.47
CA PRO A 467 -15.29 -33.29 -18.66
C PRO A 467 -14.70 -34.50 -19.41
N SER A 468 -15.30 -34.88 -20.54
CA SER A 468 -14.84 -35.95 -21.43
C SER A 468 -13.78 -35.52 -22.46
N ASP A 469 -13.44 -34.24 -22.55
CA ASP A 469 -12.47 -33.73 -23.54
C ASP A 469 -11.03 -34.06 -23.11
N THR A 470 -10.45 -35.07 -23.77
CA THR A 470 -9.07 -35.55 -23.55
C THR A 470 -8.01 -34.67 -24.21
N THR A 471 -8.39 -33.70 -25.05
CA THR A 471 -7.45 -32.79 -25.74
C THR A 471 -7.06 -31.59 -24.86
N THR A 472 -7.71 -31.44 -23.71
CA THR A 472 -7.57 -30.28 -22.81
C THR A 472 -6.13 -29.99 -22.42
N SER A 473 -5.37 -30.99 -21.95
CA SER A 473 -3.96 -30.78 -21.54
C SER A 473 -3.08 -30.33 -22.71
N ALA A 474 -3.30 -30.90 -23.91
CA ALA A 474 -2.56 -30.48 -25.11
C ALA A 474 -2.87 -29.02 -25.47
N ARG A 475 -4.15 -28.62 -25.44
CA ARG A 475 -4.56 -27.22 -25.70
C ARG A 475 -3.98 -26.24 -24.69
N ILE A 476 -3.98 -26.59 -23.40
CA ILE A 476 -3.36 -25.74 -22.39
C ILE A 476 -1.85 -25.64 -22.62
N SER A 477 -1.19 -26.75 -22.93
CA SER A 477 0.26 -26.78 -23.20
C SER A 477 0.63 -25.91 -24.40
N THR A 478 -0.10 -26.00 -25.52
CA THR A 478 0.12 -25.16 -26.70
C THR A 478 -0.13 -23.68 -26.38
N CYS A 479 -1.21 -23.36 -25.69
CA CYS A 479 -1.52 -21.98 -25.28
C CYS A 479 -0.40 -21.38 -24.40
N LEU A 480 0.05 -22.11 -23.39
CA LEU A 480 1.15 -21.65 -22.51
C LEU A 480 2.48 -21.55 -23.26
N ALA A 481 2.76 -22.43 -24.23
CA ALA A 481 3.95 -22.34 -25.07
C ALA A 481 3.95 -21.07 -25.92
N ASP A 482 2.83 -20.73 -26.56
CA ASP A 482 2.69 -19.51 -27.37
C ASP A 482 2.73 -18.25 -26.51
N ILE A 483 2.09 -18.26 -25.33
CA ILE A 483 2.22 -17.18 -24.35
C ILE A 483 3.68 -17.02 -23.93
N SER A 484 4.38 -18.12 -23.65
CA SER A 484 5.79 -18.10 -23.27
C SER A 484 6.67 -17.54 -24.38
N SER A 485 6.40 -17.88 -25.64
CA SER A 485 7.08 -17.36 -26.82
C SER A 485 6.81 -15.86 -26.99
N TRP A 486 5.54 -15.44 -26.91
CA TRP A 486 5.15 -14.04 -26.99
C TRP A 486 5.80 -13.21 -25.88
N MET A 487 5.76 -13.68 -24.62
CA MET A 487 6.40 -13.00 -23.49
C MET A 487 7.90 -12.89 -23.70
N THR A 488 8.56 -13.93 -24.21
CA THR A 488 10.00 -13.92 -24.53
C THR A 488 10.33 -12.88 -25.61
N ALA A 489 9.54 -12.80 -26.68
CA ALA A 489 9.70 -11.79 -27.72
C ALA A 489 9.52 -10.35 -27.18
N HIS A 490 8.69 -10.20 -26.14
CA HIS A 490 8.48 -8.95 -25.41
C HIS A 490 9.37 -8.83 -24.18
N GLN A 491 10.45 -9.61 -24.05
CA GLN A 491 11.40 -9.56 -22.93
C GLN A 491 10.75 -9.63 -21.53
N LEU A 492 9.62 -10.33 -21.40
CA LEU A 492 8.96 -10.64 -20.15
C LEU A 492 9.30 -12.08 -19.74
N LYS A 493 9.72 -12.25 -18.49
CA LYS A 493 10.10 -13.56 -17.96
C LYS A 493 8.93 -14.19 -17.21
N LEU A 494 8.23 -15.11 -17.85
CA LEU A 494 7.27 -15.99 -17.19
C LEU A 494 7.98 -16.83 -16.12
N ASN A 495 7.31 -17.04 -14.98
CA ASN A 495 7.81 -17.77 -13.84
C ASN A 495 7.00 -19.06 -13.62
N PRO A 496 7.41 -20.20 -14.21
CA PRO A 496 6.67 -21.45 -14.12
C PRO A 496 6.50 -21.95 -12.67
N SER A 497 7.50 -21.74 -11.80
CA SER A 497 7.46 -22.24 -10.42
C SER A 497 6.48 -21.50 -9.51
N LYS A 498 6.03 -20.31 -9.91
CA LYS A 498 4.98 -19.56 -9.23
C LYS A 498 3.66 -19.53 -10.00
N THR A 499 3.61 -20.14 -11.18
CA THR A 499 2.38 -20.27 -11.93
C THR A 499 1.50 -21.32 -11.24
N GLU A 500 0.28 -20.93 -10.85
CA GLU A 500 -0.66 -21.83 -10.18
C GLU A 500 -1.73 -22.32 -11.17
N LEU A 501 -2.08 -23.60 -11.09
CA LEU A 501 -3.14 -24.23 -11.88
C LEU A 501 -4.21 -24.77 -10.95
N LEU A 502 -5.43 -24.22 -11.00
CA LEU A 502 -6.58 -24.71 -10.24
C LEU A 502 -7.59 -25.35 -11.19
N ILE A 503 -8.02 -26.58 -10.89
CA ILE A 503 -9.11 -27.24 -11.62
C ILE A 503 -10.41 -27.04 -10.85
N ILE A 504 -11.44 -26.57 -11.54
CA ILE A 504 -12.82 -26.50 -11.08
C ILE A 504 -13.58 -27.62 -11.81
N PRO A 505 -13.84 -28.77 -11.15
CA PRO A 505 -14.50 -29.89 -11.79
C PRO A 505 -15.98 -29.60 -12.08
N GLY A 506 -16.39 -30.02 -13.27
CA GLY A 506 -17.79 -30.15 -13.68
C GLY A 506 -18.43 -31.43 -13.16
N ASP A 507 -19.52 -31.85 -13.79
CA ASP A 507 -20.25 -33.08 -13.46
C ASP A 507 -20.52 -33.90 -14.73
N PRO A 508 -19.86 -35.06 -14.92
CA PRO A 508 -18.91 -35.71 -14.00
C PRO A 508 -17.57 -34.96 -13.88
N SER A 509 -16.75 -35.33 -12.90
CA SER A 509 -15.38 -34.80 -12.78
C SER A 509 -14.50 -35.24 -13.95
N PRO A 510 -13.50 -34.43 -14.37
CA PRO A 510 -12.63 -34.77 -15.48
C PRO A 510 -11.77 -35.99 -15.13
N ALA A 511 -11.67 -36.94 -16.06
CA ALA A 511 -10.96 -38.20 -15.84
C ALA A 511 -9.45 -38.13 -16.11
N GLN A 512 -8.96 -37.07 -16.78
CA GLN A 512 -7.55 -36.95 -17.12
C GLN A 512 -6.72 -36.22 -16.06
N ASP A 513 -5.43 -36.55 -16.00
CA ASP A 513 -4.44 -35.69 -15.37
C ASP A 513 -4.21 -34.43 -16.24
N LEU A 514 -4.20 -33.27 -15.58
CA LEU A 514 -4.00 -31.96 -16.21
C LEU A 514 -2.67 -31.33 -15.76
N ALA A 515 -1.73 -32.12 -15.27
CA ALA A 515 -0.34 -31.69 -15.17
C ALA A 515 0.19 -31.25 -16.55
N ILE A 516 0.78 -30.05 -16.61
CA ILE A 516 1.25 -29.45 -17.86
C ILE A 516 2.76 -29.23 -17.79
N SER A 517 3.47 -29.66 -18.82
CA SER A 517 4.88 -29.34 -18.97
C SER A 517 5.04 -27.99 -19.69
N LEU A 518 5.67 -27.03 -19.03
CA LEU A 518 6.02 -25.74 -19.61
C LEU A 518 7.54 -25.55 -19.56
N ARG A 519 8.20 -25.67 -20.72
CA ARG A 519 9.66 -25.73 -20.85
C ARG A 519 10.23 -26.90 -20.03
N ASN A 520 11.00 -26.59 -18.98
CA ASN A 520 11.65 -27.56 -18.09
C ASN A 520 10.96 -27.62 -16.71
N SER A 521 9.72 -27.14 -16.61
CA SER A 521 8.97 -27.09 -15.35
C SER A 521 7.61 -27.74 -15.52
N MET A 522 7.21 -28.55 -14.55
CA MET A 522 5.92 -29.21 -14.53
C MET A 522 4.98 -28.42 -13.62
N ILE A 523 3.85 -27.99 -14.17
CA ILE A 523 2.80 -27.25 -13.47
C ILE A 523 1.72 -28.26 -13.11
N SER A 524 1.69 -28.68 -11.85
CA SER A 524 0.68 -29.60 -11.33
C SER A 524 -0.57 -28.85 -10.85
N PRO A 525 -1.77 -29.44 -10.94
CA PRO A 525 -2.96 -28.89 -10.32
C PRO A 525 -2.80 -28.73 -8.80
N THR A 526 -3.23 -27.59 -8.27
CA THR A 526 -3.26 -27.30 -6.83
C THR A 526 -4.67 -27.40 -6.27
N ALA A 527 -4.80 -27.76 -5.00
CA ALA A 527 -6.11 -27.82 -4.33
C ALA A 527 -6.71 -26.44 -4.07
N THR A 528 -5.83 -25.44 -3.89
CA THR A 528 -6.19 -24.03 -3.73
C THR A 528 -5.19 -23.14 -4.44
N ALA A 529 -5.65 -22.01 -4.99
CA ALA A 529 -4.79 -21.00 -5.59
C ALA A 529 -5.07 -19.61 -4.99
N ARG A 530 -4.08 -18.72 -4.94
CA ARG A 530 -4.25 -17.37 -4.40
C ARG A 530 -4.37 -16.35 -5.53
N ASN A 531 -5.60 -15.93 -5.82
CA ASN A 531 -5.90 -14.95 -6.85
C ASN A 531 -6.22 -13.58 -6.24
N LEU A 532 -5.44 -12.53 -6.56
CA LEU A 532 -5.61 -11.15 -6.08
C LEU A 532 -5.89 -11.02 -4.57
N GLY A 533 -5.20 -11.85 -3.77
CA GLY A 533 -5.32 -11.85 -2.30
C GLY A 533 -6.41 -12.77 -1.74
N VAL A 534 -7.24 -13.38 -2.58
CA VAL A 534 -8.29 -14.35 -2.20
C VAL A 534 -7.81 -15.77 -2.46
N THR A 535 -8.01 -16.66 -1.49
CA THR A 535 -7.71 -18.09 -1.65
C THR A 535 -8.95 -18.80 -2.19
N MET A 536 -8.84 -19.36 -3.39
CA MET A 536 -9.88 -20.09 -4.07
C MET A 536 -9.65 -21.59 -3.95
N ASP A 537 -10.72 -22.38 -3.87
CA ASP A 537 -10.69 -23.83 -3.88
C ASP A 537 -11.47 -24.36 -5.09
N ASN A 538 -11.28 -25.64 -5.43
CA ASN A 538 -11.95 -26.29 -6.57
C ASN A 538 -13.49 -26.35 -6.46
N LYS A 539 -14.05 -26.08 -5.28
CA LYS A 539 -15.51 -25.98 -5.08
C LYS A 539 -16.00 -24.54 -5.17
N LEU A 540 -15.11 -23.55 -5.31
CA LEU A 540 -15.42 -22.13 -5.18
C LEU A 540 -16.18 -21.82 -3.88
N SER A 541 -15.86 -22.56 -2.81
CA SER A 541 -16.52 -22.38 -1.51
C SER A 541 -15.95 -21.19 -0.73
N PHE A 542 -14.66 -20.87 -0.99
CA PHE A 542 -13.88 -19.86 -0.28
C PHE A 542 -13.72 -20.14 1.22
N SER A 543 -14.01 -21.36 1.67
CA SER A 543 -14.09 -21.71 3.10
C SER A 543 -12.75 -21.47 3.82
N SER A 544 -11.64 -21.86 3.18
CA SER A 544 -10.29 -21.64 3.71
C SER A 544 -9.98 -20.14 3.86
N HIS A 545 -10.29 -19.35 2.83
CA HIS A 545 -10.11 -17.89 2.87
C HIS A 545 -10.95 -17.25 3.98
N VAL A 546 -12.25 -17.58 4.04
CA VAL A 546 -13.17 -17.06 5.06
C VAL A 546 -12.68 -17.42 6.47
N THR A 547 -12.21 -18.65 6.67
CA THR A 547 -11.65 -19.10 7.95
C THR A 547 -10.40 -18.31 8.33
N HIS A 548 -9.47 -18.15 7.39
CA HIS A 548 -8.24 -17.38 7.59
C HIS A 548 -8.55 -15.93 7.96
N VAL A 549 -9.39 -15.24 7.17
CA VAL A 549 -9.79 -13.86 7.44
C VAL A 549 -10.53 -13.75 8.78
N THR A 550 -11.43 -14.69 9.09
CA THR A 550 -12.14 -14.72 10.38
C THR A 550 -11.18 -14.88 11.54
N ARG A 551 -10.17 -15.74 11.42
CA ARG A 551 -9.13 -15.91 12.43
C ARG A 551 -8.33 -14.63 12.63
N SER A 552 -7.88 -13.99 11.56
CA SER A 552 -7.17 -12.70 11.61
C SER A 552 -8.04 -11.60 12.23
N CYS A 553 -9.34 -11.56 11.92
CA CYS A 553 -10.28 -10.65 12.55
C CYS A 553 -10.51 -10.97 14.03
N ARG A 554 -10.60 -12.25 14.43
CA ARG A 554 -10.75 -12.64 15.83
C ARG A 554 -9.49 -12.31 16.64
N PHE A 555 -8.32 -12.55 16.08
CA PHE A 555 -7.04 -12.14 16.67
C PHE A 555 -7.00 -10.62 16.86
N LEU A 556 -7.38 -9.87 15.83
CA LEU A 556 -7.53 -8.41 15.90
C LEU A 556 -8.52 -8.01 17.01
N LEU A 557 -9.71 -8.59 17.05
CA LEU A 557 -10.73 -8.32 18.07
C LEU A 557 -10.29 -8.73 19.48
N TYR A 558 -9.50 -9.79 19.61
CA TYR A 558 -8.96 -10.26 20.88
C TYR A 558 -7.87 -9.31 21.41
N ASN A 559 -6.93 -8.88 20.57
CA ASN A 559 -5.93 -7.88 20.95
C ASN A 559 -6.61 -6.55 21.30
N ILE A 560 -7.60 -6.14 20.51
CA ILE A 560 -8.45 -4.99 20.81
C ILE A 560 -9.25 -5.22 22.11
N ARG A 561 -9.69 -6.45 22.43
CA ARG A 561 -10.38 -6.78 23.69
C ARG A 561 -9.45 -6.68 24.90
N ILE A 562 -8.21 -7.14 24.78
CA ILE A 562 -7.16 -6.96 25.80
C ILE A 562 -6.94 -5.46 26.04
N GLU A 563 -6.97 -4.65 24.99
CA GLU A 563 -6.93 -3.17 25.09
C GLU A 563 -8.26 -2.55 25.59
N HIS A 564 -9.43 -3.15 25.31
CA HIS A 564 -10.76 -2.73 25.78
C HIS A 564 -11.01 -3.00 27.27
N GLN A 565 -10.37 -4.01 27.85
CA GLN A 565 -10.32 -4.14 29.32
C GLN A 565 -9.58 -2.97 29.98
N LYS A 566 -8.99 -2.06 29.18
CA LYS A 566 -8.21 -0.92 29.66
C LYS A 566 -8.78 0.48 29.42
N ASN A 567 -9.89 0.72 28.68
CA ASN A 567 -10.66 1.99 28.74
C ASN A 567 -11.96 2.06 27.90
N SER A 568 -12.83 3.00 28.29
CA SER A 568 -14.13 3.35 27.69
C SER A 568 -14.01 4.24 26.44
N ALA A 569 -14.21 3.66 25.24
CA ALA A 569 -14.30 4.39 23.97
C ALA A 569 -15.59 3.98 23.22
N ILE A 570 -16.73 4.51 23.66
CA ILE A 570 -18.07 4.14 23.15
C ILE A 570 -18.41 4.87 21.82
N SER A 571 -17.69 5.92 21.42
CA SER A 571 -18.06 6.75 20.26
C SER A 571 -17.53 6.27 18.89
N ILE A 572 -16.44 5.47 18.85
CA ILE A 572 -15.79 5.03 17.60
C ILE A 572 -16.44 3.75 17.03
N HIS A 573 -17.17 3.02 17.88
CA HIS A 573 -17.70 1.69 17.59
C HIS A 573 -18.80 1.68 16.51
N THR A 574 -19.56 2.76 16.34
CA THR A 574 -20.70 2.82 15.43
C THR A 574 -20.34 3.09 13.97
N GLY A 575 -19.15 3.59 13.63
CA GLY A 575 -18.80 3.91 12.23
C GLY A 575 -18.28 2.70 11.42
N TYR A 576 -17.15 2.14 11.86
CA TYR A 576 -16.47 1.04 11.16
C TYR A 576 -17.23 -0.28 11.26
N SER A 577 -17.80 -0.57 12.43
CA SER A 577 -18.68 -1.72 12.62
C SER A 577 -19.99 -1.55 11.86
N ALA A 578 -20.62 -0.36 11.81
CA ALA A 578 -21.85 -0.21 11.03
C ALA A 578 -21.61 -0.27 9.52
N ALA A 579 -20.48 0.20 8.98
CA ALA A 579 -20.21 0.06 7.54
C ALA A 579 -20.01 -1.42 7.14
N ARG A 580 -19.25 -2.18 7.94
CA ARG A 580 -19.06 -3.62 7.71
C ARG A 580 -20.30 -4.45 8.03
N ILE A 581 -21.05 -4.10 9.07
CA ILE A 581 -22.33 -4.75 9.39
C ILE A 581 -23.34 -4.43 8.31
N ARG A 582 -23.50 -3.17 7.86
CA ARG A 582 -24.41 -2.81 6.75
C ARG A 582 -24.05 -3.54 5.46
N PHE A 583 -22.77 -3.56 5.06
CA PHE A 583 -22.34 -4.28 3.87
C PHE A 583 -22.59 -5.80 3.99
N LYS A 584 -22.26 -6.40 5.14
CA LYS A 584 -22.47 -7.83 5.39
C LYS A 584 -23.95 -8.21 5.54
N THR A 585 -24.77 -7.36 6.16
CA THR A 585 -26.22 -7.51 6.29
C THR A 585 -26.91 -7.35 4.94
N LEU A 586 -26.47 -6.40 4.09
CA LEU A 586 -26.97 -6.26 2.72
C LEU A 586 -26.59 -7.47 1.86
N MET A 587 -25.36 -7.99 2.00
CA MET A 587 -24.93 -9.22 1.32
C MET A 587 -25.66 -10.47 1.82
N LEU A 588 -25.90 -10.59 3.13
CA LEU A 588 -26.69 -11.67 3.74
C LEU A 588 -28.16 -11.60 3.31
N ALA A 589 -28.76 -10.40 3.28
CA ALA A 589 -30.14 -10.19 2.82
C ALA A 589 -30.28 -10.46 1.31
N TYR A 590 -29.32 -10.03 0.49
CA TYR A 590 -29.28 -10.34 -0.94
C TYR A 590 -29.15 -11.84 -1.19
N LYS A 591 -28.24 -12.53 -0.48
CA LYS A 591 -28.08 -13.98 -0.58
C LYS A 591 -29.29 -14.74 -0.02
N ALA A 592 -29.91 -14.29 1.06
CA ALA A 592 -31.12 -14.92 1.62
C ALA A 592 -32.33 -14.79 0.69
N LYS A 593 -32.38 -13.73 -0.12
CA LYS A 593 -33.43 -13.48 -1.13
C LYS A 593 -33.18 -14.21 -2.45
N ASN A 594 -31.92 -14.37 -2.87
CA ASN A 594 -31.56 -14.81 -4.22
C ASN A 594 -30.67 -16.07 -4.30
N GLY A 595 -30.31 -16.71 -3.17
CA GLY A 595 -29.40 -17.86 -3.13
C GLY A 595 -29.70 -18.88 -2.01
N PRO A 596 -28.94 -20.00 -1.94
CA PRO A 596 -29.15 -21.04 -0.95
C PRO A 596 -28.41 -20.69 0.36
N VAL A 597 -29.16 -20.18 1.33
CA VAL A 597 -28.67 -19.83 2.68
C VAL A 597 -29.37 -20.72 3.71
N PRO A 598 -28.75 -21.10 4.84
CA PRO A 598 -29.40 -21.88 5.89
C PRO A 598 -30.79 -21.33 6.27
N SER A 599 -31.76 -22.21 6.45
CA SER A 599 -33.19 -21.88 6.65
C SER A 599 -33.44 -20.90 7.79
N TYR A 600 -32.65 -20.96 8.87
CA TYR A 600 -32.75 -20.04 10.00
C TYR A 600 -32.39 -18.59 9.64
N LEU A 601 -31.53 -18.35 8.64
CA LEU A 601 -31.22 -17.00 8.15
C LEU A 601 -32.29 -16.49 7.18
N LYS A 602 -32.92 -17.39 6.41
CA LYS A 602 -34.04 -17.04 5.52
C LYS A 602 -35.28 -16.60 6.30
N ALA A 603 -35.55 -17.26 7.43
CA ALA A 603 -36.65 -16.91 8.34
C ALA A 603 -36.49 -15.53 9.00
N LEU A 604 -35.26 -14.99 9.08
CA LEU A 604 -34.96 -13.69 9.68
C LEU A 604 -35.12 -12.51 8.69
N VAL A 605 -35.37 -12.76 7.40
CA VAL A 605 -35.47 -11.72 6.35
C VAL A 605 -36.87 -11.71 5.76
N THR A 606 -37.68 -10.71 6.14
CA THR A 606 -39.02 -10.48 5.58
C THR A 606 -38.94 -9.52 4.39
N SER A 607 -39.32 -9.97 3.19
CA SER A 607 -39.39 -9.11 2.01
C SER A 607 -40.56 -8.14 2.14
N ARG A 608 -40.29 -6.83 2.28
CA ARG A 608 -41.31 -5.79 2.23
C ARG A 608 -41.28 -5.09 0.88
N THR A 609 -42.36 -5.20 0.11
CA THR A 609 -42.55 -4.45 -1.13
C THR A 609 -43.21 -3.12 -0.79
N ALA A 610 -42.54 -2.00 -1.06
CA ALA A 610 -43.12 -0.69 -0.81
C ALA A 610 -44.26 -0.42 -1.83
N PRO A 611 -45.45 0.02 -1.40
CA PRO A 611 -46.59 0.26 -2.29
C PRO A 611 -46.43 1.52 -3.18
N ARG A 612 -45.32 2.25 -3.07
CA ARG A 612 -45.00 3.42 -3.91
C ARG A 612 -43.55 3.34 -4.39
N LEU A 613 -43.32 3.76 -5.64
CA LEU A 613 -41.97 3.90 -6.18
C LEU A 613 -41.14 4.88 -5.32
N LEU A 614 -39.96 4.44 -4.89
CA LEU A 614 -39.02 5.28 -4.16
C LEU A 614 -38.26 6.19 -5.15
N ARG A 615 -38.12 7.48 -4.78
CA ARG A 615 -37.42 8.54 -5.55
C ARG A 615 -35.95 8.24 -5.89
N SER A 616 -35.35 7.17 -5.36
CA SER A 616 -33.93 6.83 -5.56
C SER A 616 -33.66 5.98 -6.80
N THR A 617 -34.63 5.78 -7.68
CA THR A 617 -34.51 4.92 -8.88
C THR A 617 -33.77 5.58 -10.03
N SER A 618 -33.52 6.89 -10.00
CA SER A 618 -32.91 7.64 -11.12
C SER A 618 -31.47 8.13 -10.90
N THR A 619 -30.86 7.95 -9.72
CA THR A 619 -29.59 8.64 -9.39
C THR A 619 -28.39 7.77 -9.04
N ALA A 620 -28.50 6.43 -9.08
CA ALA A 620 -27.37 5.50 -8.87
C ALA A 620 -26.45 5.80 -7.66
N ARG A 621 -26.97 6.44 -6.61
CA ARG A 621 -26.26 6.66 -5.34
C ARG A 621 -27.00 5.95 -4.20
N LEU A 622 -26.29 5.08 -3.49
CA LEU A 622 -26.78 4.51 -2.23
C LEU A 622 -26.78 5.62 -1.16
N VAL A 623 -27.93 6.21 -0.89
CA VAL A 623 -28.09 7.16 0.22
C VAL A 623 -28.39 6.38 1.51
N PRO A 624 -27.61 6.57 2.60
CA PRO A 624 -27.91 5.95 3.88
C PRO A 624 -29.28 6.45 4.42
N PRO A 625 -30.13 5.58 4.99
CA PRO A 625 -31.38 6.04 5.59
C PRO A 625 -31.09 6.95 6.79
N SER A 626 -31.80 8.08 6.88
CA SER A 626 -31.78 8.94 8.07
C SER A 626 -32.38 8.20 9.26
N LEU A 627 -31.64 8.12 10.37
CA LEU A 627 -32.16 7.64 11.64
C LEU A 627 -33.27 8.60 12.09
N ARG A 628 -34.50 8.08 12.26
CA ARG A 628 -35.54 8.80 13.00
C ARG A 628 -35.22 8.62 14.49
N GLU A 629 -34.91 9.72 15.16
CA GLU A 629 -34.94 9.78 16.62
C GLU A 629 -36.38 9.50 17.10
N LYS A 630 -36.49 8.74 18.19
CA LYS A 630 -37.73 8.55 18.94
C LYS A 630 -37.68 9.41 20.17
#